data_AF-A0A5B8C4G3-F1
#
_entry.id   AF-A0A5B8C4G3-F1
#
_cell.length_a   1.000
_cell.length_b   1.000
_cell.length_c   1.000
_cell.angle_alpha   90.00
_cell.angle_beta   90.00
_cell.angle_gamma   90.00
#
_symmetry.space_group_name_H-M   'P 1'
#
loop_
_entity.id
_entity.type
_entity.pdbx_description
1 polymer ?
#
loop_
_entity_poly.entity_id
_entity_poly.type
_entity_poly.pdbx_seq_one_letter_code
_entity_poly.pdbx_strand_id
1 'polypeptide(L)'
;MRRAGLVGVLAAVALSLTGCVVLPAAGAGAAAEVSRRVELAQKPPRLSTPYRTSGFVLREIEPRPYDAERRDLDLADPEFEIDEDGVVVMWAGVDGKETGTRWVHPVATAQYALHALASYHREGRAEHLRRATANAEELLDHGELREGALWFSYDRDYVLGGIGNNVIRAPWYSGMAQGQALSLFVRMYEETGEERWRQAADRTMESFLVERDETTGLGFTLVDGGNLWFEEYAGNTEPLLVINGQNFALFGLYDYYVLTEDPRAAALFDAGATTVLDVFEDFREPGEISRYCVDGVVCEGERWQTDVYHMIHIHQLRLLGLITGESQFERDAKMLREDYYDSSLALR
;
A
#
# COMPACT_ATOMS: atom_id res chain seq x y z
N MET A 1 28.64 -0.35 37.97
CA MET A 1 27.99 0.90 37.52
C MET A 1 27.63 0.75 36.05
N ARG A 2 26.32 0.62 35.82
CA ARG A 2 25.52 0.78 34.58
C ARG A 2 26.23 1.39 33.36
N ARG A 3 26.13 0.71 32.21
CA ARG A 3 25.65 1.26 30.93
C ARG A 3 25.02 0.11 30.14
N ALA A 4 23.75 -0.13 30.45
CA ALA A 4 22.80 -0.80 29.57
C ALA A 4 21.86 0.29 29.04
N GLY A 5 21.44 0.19 27.79
CA GLY A 5 20.45 1.07 27.18
C GLY A 5 20.99 1.85 25.99
N LEU A 6 20.86 1.29 24.79
CA LEU A 6 20.38 1.94 23.55
C LEU A 6 20.53 1.00 22.34
N VAL A 7 20.00 -0.23 22.39
CA VAL A 7 20.05 -1.16 21.22
C VAL A 7 18.68 -1.81 20.92
N GLY A 8 17.66 -1.64 21.78
CA GLY A 8 16.43 -2.43 21.70
C GLY A 8 15.23 -1.82 20.96
N VAL A 9 15.30 -0.59 20.43
CA VAL A 9 14.11 0.10 19.89
C VAL A 9 14.03 0.08 18.35
N LEU A 10 15.14 -0.18 17.67
CA LEU A 10 15.29 0.06 16.23
C LEU A 10 14.99 -1.15 15.32
N ALA A 11 14.81 -2.35 15.86
CA ALA A 11 14.63 -3.57 15.08
C ALA A 11 13.17 -4.02 14.91
N ALA A 12 12.27 -3.65 15.83
CA ALA A 12 10.94 -4.26 15.90
C ALA A 12 10.01 -3.89 14.73
N VAL A 13 10.06 -2.65 14.21
CA VAL A 13 9.14 -2.22 13.15
C VAL A 13 9.63 -2.61 11.75
N ALA A 14 10.96 -2.66 11.54
CA ALA A 14 11.53 -3.15 10.29
C ALA A 14 11.41 -4.68 10.16
N LEU A 15 11.52 -5.43 11.26
CA LEU A 15 11.26 -6.87 11.26
C LEU A 15 9.77 -7.22 11.16
N SER A 16 8.85 -6.39 11.69
CA SER A 16 7.42 -6.66 11.58
C SER A 16 6.85 -6.41 10.18
N LEU A 17 7.43 -5.48 9.41
CA LEU A 17 7.04 -5.25 8.02
C LEU A 17 7.66 -6.28 7.06
N THR A 18 8.84 -6.84 7.35
CA THR A 18 9.38 -7.95 6.53
C THR A 18 8.57 -9.25 6.65
N GLY A 19 7.80 -9.44 7.72
CA GLY A 19 6.83 -10.54 7.85
C GLY A 19 5.43 -10.20 7.33
N CYS A 20 5.07 -8.91 7.23
CA CYS A 20 3.76 -8.46 6.71
C CYS A 20 3.75 -8.21 5.20
N VAL A 21 4.91 -8.00 4.58
CA VAL A 21 5.01 -7.96 3.12
C VAL A 21 5.01 -9.40 2.61
N VAL A 22 3.83 -9.88 2.23
CA VAL A 22 3.70 -11.10 1.44
C VAL A 22 4.28 -10.79 0.06
N LEU A 23 5.46 -11.33 -0.23
CA LEU A 23 6.03 -11.23 -1.57
C LEU A 23 5.38 -12.28 -2.48
N PRO A 24 5.09 -11.96 -3.75
CA PRO A 24 4.47 -12.89 -4.68
C PRO A 24 5.45 -13.97 -5.15
N ALA A 25 4.97 -15.22 -5.22
CA ALA A 25 5.64 -16.26 -5.98
C ALA A 25 5.38 -16.08 -7.50
N ALA A 26 6.41 -15.75 -8.28
CA ALA A 26 6.45 -15.92 -9.74
C ALA A 26 6.31 -17.39 -10.16
N GLY A 27 5.07 -17.83 -10.41
CA GLY A 27 4.86 -18.95 -11.32
C GLY A 27 4.97 -18.49 -12.77
N ALA A 28 5.29 -19.43 -13.68
CA ALA A 28 5.17 -19.23 -15.12
C ALA A 28 3.83 -18.54 -15.43
N GLY A 29 3.88 -17.47 -16.24
CA GLY A 29 2.76 -16.59 -16.51
C GLY A 29 1.51 -17.37 -16.88
N ALA A 30 0.53 -17.38 -15.97
CA ALA A 30 -0.85 -17.52 -16.39
C ALA A 30 -1.16 -16.18 -17.06
N ALA A 31 -1.62 -16.21 -18.30
CA ALA A 31 -2.00 -14.99 -19.01
C ALA A 31 -3.08 -14.30 -18.18
N ALA A 32 -2.80 -13.08 -17.70
CA ALA A 32 -3.85 -12.23 -17.16
C ALA A 32 -4.87 -12.02 -18.28
N GLU A 33 -6.11 -12.42 -18.04
CA GLU A 33 -7.18 -12.21 -19.01
C GLU A 33 -7.73 -10.80 -18.81
N VAL A 34 -7.73 -10.01 -19.89
CA VAL A 34 -8.39 -8.70 -19.91
C VAL A 34 -9.89 -8.95 -20.09
N SER A 35 -10.65 -8.83 -19.02
CA SER A 35 -12.09 -9.15 -19.01
C SER A 35 -12.94 -8.01 -19.59
N ARG A 36 -12.49 -6.75 -19.48
CA ARG A 36 -13.21 -5.56 -19.98
C ARG A 36 -12.30 -4.36 -20.24
N ARG A 37 -12.64 -3.55 -21.26
CA ARG A 37 -12.07 -2.20 -21.49
C ARG A 37 -13.13 -1.16 -21.14
N VAL A 38 -12.79 -0.17 -20.32
CA VAL A 38 -13.72 0.89 -19.91
C VAL A 38 -13.10 2.24 -20.25
N GLU A 39 -13.80 3.04 -21.06
CA GLU A 39 -13.39 4.41 -21.40
C GLU A 39 -13.59 5.36 -20.20
N LEU A 40 -12.55 6.11 -19.83
CA LEU A 40 -12.62 7.05 -18.72
C LEU A 40 -13.52 8.25 -19.04
N ALA A 41 -14.40 8.63 -18.10
CA ALA A 41 -15.22 9.84 -18.25
C ALA A 41 -14.40 11.12 -17.98
N GLN A 42 -14.73 12.19 -18.70
CA GLN A 42 -13.83 13.31 -19.03
C GLN A 42 -13.74 14.48 -18.02
N LYS A 43 -13.97 14.30 -16.73
CA LYS A 43 -13.66 15.38 -15.77
C LYS A 43 -12.91 14.89 -14.54
N PRO A 44 -11.57 15.02 -14.51
CA PRO A 44 -10.78 14.64 -13.36
C PRO A 44 -11.15 15.48 -12.14
N PRO A 45 -10.91 14.98 -10.92
CA PRO A 45 -11.10 15.77 -9.72
C PRO A 45 -10.21 17.01 -9.77
N ARG A 46 -10.77 18.15 -9.37
CA ARG A 46 -10.04 19.43 -9.35
C ARG A 46 -9.22 19.52 -8.07
N LEU A 47 -7.99 19.02 -8.15
CA LEU A 47 -6.92 19.42 -7.24
C LEU A 47 -6.53 20.88 -7.55
N SER A 48 -6.00 21.59 -6.55
CA SER A 48 -5.60 22.99 -6.66
C SER A 48 -4.41 23.17 -7.61
N THR A 49 -3.53 22.18 -7.68
CA THR A 49 -2.33 22.19 -8.52
C THR A 49 -2.52 21.30 -9.75
N PRO A 50 -2.21 21.78 -10.97
CA PRO A 50 -2.26 20.95 -12.17
C PRO A 50 -1.25 19.80 -12.14
N TYR A 51 -1.69 18.62 -12.57
CA TYR A 51 -0.88 17.40 -12.68
C TYR A 51 -0.94 16.80 -14.09
N ARG A 52 0.05 15.99 -14.44
CA ARG A 52 0.11 15.28 -15.72
C ARG A 52 -0.70 13.99 -15.68
N THR A 53 -1.16 13.58 -16.87
CA THR A 53 -1.83 12.30 -17.11
C THR A 53 -1.38 11.74 -18.45
N SER A 54 -1.47 10.43 -18.63
CA SER A 54 -1.11 9.74 -19.88
C SER A 54 -2.33 9.39 -20.71
N GLY A 55 -3.54 9.45 -20.12
CA GLY A 55 -4.79 9.08 -20.79
C GLY A 55 -4.98 7.57 -20.87
N PHE A 56 -4.54 6.83 -19.85
CA PHE A 56 -4.66 5.37 -19.83
C PHE A 56 -6.13 4.92 -19.92
N VAL A 57 -6.36 3.81 -20.63
CA VAL A 57 -7.65 3.11 -20.61
C VAL A 57 -7.47 1.89 -19.71
N LEU A 58 -8.03 1.95 -18.50
CA LEU A 58 -7.85 0.90 -17.50
C LEU A 58 -8.52 -0.41 -17.96
N ARG A 59 -7.79 -1.49 -17.78
CA ARG A 59 -8.19 -2.86 -18.09
C ARG A 59 -8.46 -3.58 -16.78
N GLU A 60 -9.62 -4.20 -16.69
CA GLU A 60 -9.86 -5.15 -15.61
C GLU A 60 -9.03 -6.41 -15.89
N ILE A 61 -8.19 -6.77 -14.92
CA ILE A 61 -7.28 -7.90 -14.96
C ILE A 61 -7.62 -8.91 -13.88
N GLU A 62 -7.43 -10.20 -14.19
CA GLU A 62 -7.52 -11.29 -13.23
C GLU A 62 -6.24 -12.17 -13.29
N PRO A 63 -5.62 -12.51 -12.14
CA PRO A 63 -5.97 -12.04 -10.79
C PRO A 63 -5.70 -10.54 -10.61
N ARG A 64 -6.56 -9.85 -9.84
CA ARG A 64 -6.34 -8.45 -9.43
C ARG A 64 -5.09 -8.32 -8.54
N PRO A 65 -4.57 -7.10 -8.30
CA PRO A 65 -3.57 -6.87 -7.23
C PRO A 65 -4.00 -7.56 -5.92
N TYR A 66 -3.05 -8.00 -5.08
CA TYR A 66 -3.27 -8.83 -3.87
C TYR A 66 -3.69 -10.30 -4.13
N ASP A 67 -4.56 -10.61 -5.09
CA ASP A 67 -4.85 -12.02 -5.44
C ASP A 67 -3.73 -12.66 -6.27
N ALA A 68 -2.97 -11.81 -6.97
CA ALA A 68 -1.78 -12.20 -7.72
C ALA A 68 -0.65 -12.71 -6.82
N GLU A 69 -0.74 -12.51 -5.50
CA GLU A 69 0.19 -13.05 -4.51
C GLU A 69 -0.10 -14.54 -4.27
N ARG A 70 0.69 -15.40 -4.92
CA ARG A 70 0.41 -16.84 -5.06
C ARG A 70 0.74 -17.72 -3.83
N ARG A 71 1.04 -17.13 -2.67
CA ARG A 71 1.27 -17.90 -1.45
C ARG A 71 0.05 -17.76 -0.56
N ASP A 72 -0.52 -18.88 -0.12
CA ASP A 72 -1.63 -18.89 0.84
C ASP A 72 -1.15 -18.52 2.24
N LEU A 73 -2.02 -17.82 2.98
CA LEU A 73 -1.81 -17.47 4.37
C LEU A 73 -1.87 -18.74 5.22
N ASP A 74 -0.74 -19.09 5.81
CA ASP A 74 -0.68 -20.08 6.87
C ASP A 74 -1.21 -19.45 8.16
N LEU A 75 -2.41 -19.85 8.57
CA LEU A 75 -3.05 -19.35 9.79
C LEU A 75 -2.34 -19.80 11.07
N ALA A 76 -1.39 -20.73 10.98
CA ALA A 76 -0.55 -21.19 12.07
C ALA A 76 0.86 -20.56 12.03
N ASP A 77 1.11 -19.61 11.14
CA ASP A 77 2.41 -18.95 11.03
C ASP A 77 2.75 -18.22 12.34
N PRO A 78 3.83 -18.62 13.04
CA PRO A 78 4.19 -18.03 14.32
C PRO A 78 4.71 -16.59 14.21
N GLU A 79 4.94 -16.07 12.99
CA GLU A 79 5.29 -14.67 12.78
C GLU A 79 4.11 -13.73 13.05
N PHE A 80 2.86 -14.22 12.91
CA PHE A 80 1.68 -13.44 13.24
C PHE A 80 1.18 -13.75 14.64
N GLU A 81 1.11 -12.73 15.48
CA GLU A 81 0.37 -12.79 16.74
C GLU A 81 -1.09 -12.47 16.44
N ILE A 82 -1.99 -13.43 16.67
CA ILE A 82 -3.43 -13.25 16.41
C ILE A 82 -4.19 -13.41 17.72
N ASP A 83 -5.17 -12.55 17.94
CA ASP A 83 -6.02 -12.64 19.12
C ASP A 83 -7.16 -13.67 18.99
N GLU A 84 -7.99 -13.74 20.03
CA GLU A 84 -9.12 -14.66 20.14
C GLU A 84 -10.20 -14.40 19.07
N ASP A 85 -10.36 -13.14 18.65
CA ASP A 85 -11.41 -12.73 17.72
C ASP A 85 -11.01 -12.93 16.26
N GLY A 86 -9.71 -12.96 15.94
CA GLY A 86 -9.29 -13.09 14.55
C GLY A 86 -8.22 -12.11 14.10
N VAL A 87 -7.91 -11.12 14.93
CA VAL A 87 -7.27 -9.88 14.53
C VAL A 87 -5.76 -9.96 14.72
N VAL A 88 -5.01 -9.50 13.72
CA VAL A 88 -3.55 -9.40 13.81
C VAL A 88 -3.19 -8.36 14.88
N VAL A 89 -2.37 -8.78 15.85
CA VAL A 89 -2.00 -7.96 17.00
C VAL A 89 -0.66 -7.30 16.74
N MET A 90 -0.67 -5.97 16.73
CA MET A 90 0.55 -5.17 16.81
C MET A 90 0.66 -4.55 18.22
N TRP A 91 1.87 -4.51 18.75
CA TRP A 91 2.12 -3.99 20.10
C TRP A 91 2.65 -2.55 20.05
N ALA A 92 2.16 -1.72 20.95
CA ALA A 92 2.56 -0.32 21.06
C ALA A 92 3.95 -0.18 21.69
N GLY A 93 4.98 0.02 20.87
CA GLY A 93 6.36 0.22 21.33
C GLY A 93 6.97 -1.05 21.94
N VAL A 94 8.16 -0.91 22.54
CA VAL A 94 8.96 -2.05 23.03
C VAL A 94 8.28 -2.79 24.18
N ASP A 95 7.62 -2.05 25.07
CA ASP A 95 6.96 -2.62 26.26
C ASP A 95 5.46 -2.89 26.00
N GLY A 96 4.99 -2.70 24.76
CA GLY A 96 3.58 -2.83 24.40
C GLY A 96 3.01 -4.21 24.74
N LYS A 97 3.81 -5.26 24.49
CA LYS A 97 3.45 -6.65 24.80
C LYS A 97 3.36 -6.90 26.30
N GLU A 98 4.28 -6.34 27.09
CA GLU A 98 4.28 -6.49 28.55
C GLU A 98 3.14 -5.70 29.21
N THR A 99 2.82 -4.54 28.65
CA THR A 99 1.76 -3.65 29.15
C THR A 99 0.36 -4.03 28.64
N GLY A 100 0.26 -4.95 27.68
CA GLY A 100 -1.00 -5.29 27.02
C GLY A 100 -1.55 -4.18 26.11
N THR A 101 -0.70 -3.22 25.72
CA THR A 101 -1.11 -2.08 24.89
C THR A 101 -1.04 -2.46 23.41
N ARG A 102 -2.20 -2.79 22.85
CA ARG A 102 -2.35 -3.07 21.42
C ARG A 102 -2.32 -1.78 20.59
N TRP A 103 -2.04 -1.96 19.31
CA TRP A 103 -2.04 -0.91 18.31
C TRP A 103 -2.65 -1.45 17.03
N VAL A 104 -3.61 -0.73 16.45
CA VAL A 104 -4.12 -1.01 15.11
C VAL A 104 -3.20 -0.31 14.12
N HIS A 105 -2.38 -1.09 13.43
CA HIS A 105 -1.51 -0.58 12.37
C HIS A 105 -2.25 -0.70 11.03
N PRO A 106 -2.72 0.40 10.41
CA PRO A 106 -3.62 0.34 9.26
C PRO A 106 -3.15 -0.57 8.11
N VAL A 107 -1.89 -0.42 7.67
CA VAL A 107 -1.29 -1.26 6.63
C VAL A 107 -1.22 -2.74 7.03
N ALA A 108 -0.70 -3.08 8.21
CA ALA A 108 -0.55 -4.49 8.61
C ALA A 108 -1.91 -5.18 8.75
N THR A 109 -2.90 -4.50 9.35
CA THR A 109 -4.28 -5.00 9.46
C THR A 109 -4.91 -5.21 8.08
N ALA A 110 -4.76 -4.25 7.17
CA ALA A 110 -5.30 -4.36 5.81
C ALA A 110 -4.62 -5.47 4.99
N GLN A 111 -3.29 -5.57 5.04
CA GLN A 111 -2.52 -6.61 4.34
C GLN A 111 -2.88 -8.01 4.81
N TYR A 112 -2.96 -8.23 6.13
CA TYR A 112 -3.37 -9.52 6.68
C TYR A 112 -4.79 -9.89 6.22
N ALA A 113 -5.72 -8.93 6.25
CA ALA A 113 -7.10 -9.17 5.81
C ALA A 113 -7.19 -9.48 4.31
N LEU A 114 -6.48 -8.73 3.46
CA LEU A 114 -6.40 -8.97 2.01
C LEU A 114 -5.80 -10.33 1.70
N HIS A 115 -4.72 -10.72 2.39
CA HIS A 115 -4.07 -12.00 2.20
C HIS A 115 -4.95 -13.17 2.67
N ALA A 116 -5.64 -13.01 3.80
CA ALA A 116 -6.63 -13.96 4.28
C ALA A 116 -7.77 -14.12 3.26
N LEU A 117 -8.30 -13.02 2.72
CA LEU A 117 -9.37 -13.05 1.73
C LEU A 117 -8.94 -13.72 0.42
N ALA A 118 -7.75 -13.38 -0.11
CA ALA A 118 -7.18 -14.03 -1.28
C ALA A 118 -6.98 -15.54 -1.08
N SER A 119 -6.55 -15.94 0.13
CA SER A 119 -6.42 -17.35 0.50
C SER A 119 -7.77 -18.06 0.62
N TYR A 120 -8.81 -17.36 1.12
CA TYR A 120 -10.18 -17.85 1.12
C TYR A 120 -10.68 -18.11 -0.31
N HIS A 121 -10.46 -17.19 -1.25
CA HIS A 121 -10.89 -17.38 -2.64
C HIS A 121 -10.22 -18.58 -3.32
N ARG A 122 -8.99 -18.90 -2.95
CA ARG A 122 -8.25 -20.05 -3.50
C ARG A 122 -8.60 -21.38 -2.84
N GLU A 123 -8.71 -21.40 -1.52
CA GLU A 123 -8.85 -22.64 -0.74
C GLU A 123 -10.27 -22.92 -0.23
N GLY A 124 -11.13 -21.91 -0.19
CA GLY A 124 -12.51 -22.00 0.30
C GLY A 124 -12.64 -22.23 1.81
N ARG A 125 -11.58 -22.02 2.60
CA ARG A 125 -11.59 -22.27 4.05
C ARG A 125 -12.28 -21.14 4.81
N ALA A 126 -13.42 -21.43 5.42
CA ALA A 126 -14.22 -20.46 6.17
C ALA A 126 -13.44 -19.68 7.26
N GLU A 127 -12.40 -20.29 7.85
CA GLU A 127 -11.56 -19.60 8.83
C GLU A 127 -10.78 -18.43 8.22
N HIS A 128 -10.32 -18.52 6.97
CA HIS A 128 -9.67 -17.40 6.30
C HIS A 128 -10.63 -16.22 6.11
N LEU A 129 -11.87 -16.50 5.67
CA LEU A 129 -12.89 -15.45 5.56
C LEU A 129 -13.19 -14.85 6.93
N ARG A 130 -13.29 -15.67 7.99
CA ARG A 130 -13.47 -15.17 9.36
C ARG A 130 -12.35 -14.21 9.78
N ARG A 131 -11.09 -14.55 9.47
CA ARG A 131 -9.92 -13.71 9.75
C ARG A 131 -9.93 -12.42 8.92
N ALA A 132 -10.27 -12.50 7.64
CA ALA A 132 -10.43 -11.34 6.77
C ALA A 132 -11.50 -10.38 7.31
N THR A 133 -12.69 -10.90 7.64
CA THR A 133 -13.79 -10.12 8.21
C THR A 133 -13.40 -9.47 9.54
N ALA A 134 -12.79 -10.21 10.47
CA ALA A 134 -12.40 -9.66 11.77
C ALA A 134 -11.42 -8.49 11.64
N ASN A 135 -10.42 -8.59 10.76
CA ASN A 135 -9.46 -7.51 10.53
C ASN A 135 -10.05 -6.33 9.74
N ALA A 136 -10.99 -6.59 8.82
CA ALA A 136 -11.74 -5.54 8.16
C ALA A 136 -12.65 -4.77 9.13
N GLU A 137 -13.27 -5.46 10.09
CA GLU A 137 -14.05 -4.84 11.17
C GLU A 137 -13.17 -4.01 12.11
N GLU A 138 -12.02 -4.54 12.56
CA GLU A 138 -11.06 -3.79 13.37
C GLU A 138 -10.60 -2.51 12.66
N LEU A 139 -10.27 -2.60 11.37
CA LEU A 139 -9.83 -1.44 10.59
C LEU A 139 -10.95 -0.41 10.41
N LEU A 140 -12.19 -0.85 10.18
CA LEU A 140 -13.35 0.02 10.06
C LEU A 140 -13.66 0.74 11.38
N ASP A 141 -13.57 0.03 12.51
CA ASP A 141 -13.79 0.58 13.85
C ASP A 141 -12.68 1.56 14.27
N HIS A 142 -11.45 1.34 13.81
CA HIS A 142 -10.34 2.30 13.92
C HIS A 142 -10.52 3.54 13.03
N GLY A 143 -11.31 3.43 11.96
CA GLY A 143 -11.51 4.50 10.99
C GLY A 143 -12.24 5.71 11.55
N GLU A 144 -11.70 6.91 11.30
CA GLU A 144 -12.27 8.17 11.72
C GLU A 144 -12.96 8.89 10.56
N LEU A 145 -14.26 9.18 10.70
CA LEU A 145 -14.98 9.98 9.72
C LEU A 145 -14.69 11.47 9.94
N ARG A 146 -14.02 12.10 8.97
CA ARG A 146 -13.71 13.53 8.98
C ARG A 146 -13.97 14.13 7.61
N GLU A 147 -14.78 15.19 7.58
CA GLU A 147 -15.11 15.96 6.37
C GLU A 147 -15.68 15.10 5.22
N GLY A 148 -16.43 14.04 5.57
CA GLY A 148 -17.05 13.13 4.61
C GLY A 148 -16.16 11.97 4.14
N ALA A 149 -14.88 11.99 4.49
CA ALA A 149 -13.94 10.92 4.21
C ALA A 149 -13.66 10.05 5.44
N LEU A 150 -13.43 8.76 5.22
CA LEU A 150 -13.02 7.80 6.24
C LEU A 150 -11.48 7.69 6.25
N TRP A 151 -10.88 7.96 7.41
CA TRP A 151 -9.43 8.04 7.58
C TRP A 151 -8.90 6.99 8.54
N PHE A 152 -7.82 6.31 8.15
CA PHE A 152 -7.07 5.36 8.98
C PHE A 152 -5.76 6.01 9.42
N SER A 153 -5.85 6.88 10.43
CA SER A 153 -4.68 7.59 10.94
C SER A 153 -3.76 6.68 11.74
N TYR A 154 -2.50 7.08 11.80
CA TYR A 154 -1.53 6.58 12.75
C TYR A 154 -1.56 7.49 13.98
N ASP A 155 -1.96 6.92 15.12
CA ASP A 155 -2.14 7.61 16.40
C ASP A 155 -0.84 7.73 17.22
N ARG A 156 0.31 7.36 16.62
CA ARG A 156 1.61 7.33 17.27
C ARG A 156 2.70 8.00 16.45
N ASP A 157 3.59 8.69 17.15
CA ASP A 157 4.79 9.28 16.57
C ASP A 157 5.65 8.18 15.92
N TYR A 158 6.18 8.46 14.73
CA TYR A 158 6.98 7.53 13.96
C TYR A 158 8.36 8.11 13.68
N VAL A 159 9.41 7.38 14.04
CA VAL A 159 10.81 7.76 13.74
C VAL A 159 11.13 7.32 12.31
N LEU A 160 10.97 8.26 11.39
CA LEU A 160 11.15 8.02 9.96
C LEU A 160 12.59 7.58 9.66
N GLY A 161 12.72 6.48 8.94
CA GLY A 161 14.00 5.94 8.54
C GLY A 161 14.83 5.29 9.66
N GLY A 162 14.42 5.43 10.93
CA GLY A 162 15.29 5.19 12.09
C GLY A 162 16.48 6.15 12.18
N ILE A 163 16.43 7.29 11.47
CA ILE A 163 17.51 8.27 11.36
C ILE A 163 17.23 9.44 12.30
N GLY A 164 17.96 9.50 13.42
CA GLY A 164 18.04 10.70 14.28
C GLY A 164 16.69 11.20 14.82
N ASN A 165 16.49 12.53 14.74
CA ASN A 165 15.30 13.24 15.23
C ASN A 165 14.20 13.40 14.14
N ASN A 166 14.25 12.64 13.05
CA ASN A 166 13.22 12.72 12.01
C ASN A 166 11.95 11.99 12.48
N VAL A 167 11.06 12.73 13.14
CA VAL A 167 9.86 12.18 13.79
C VAL A 167 8.62 12.78 13.15
N ILE A 168 7.82 11.91 12.53
CA ILE A 168 6.46 12.25 12.12
C ILE A 168 5.59 12.18 13.37
N ARG A 169 4.86 13.25 13.64
CA ARG A 169 4.01 13.40 14.83
C ARG A 169 2.61 12.91 14.56
N ALA A 170 2.03 12.23 15.54
CA ALA A 170 0.65 11.81 15.49
C ALA A 170 -0.34 12.99 15.67
N PRO A 171 -1.54 12.90 15.08
CA PRO A 171 -1.92 11.91 14.07
C PRO A 171 -1.27 12.21 12.72
N TRP A 172 -0.92 11.17 11.97
CA TRP A 172 -0.46 11.27 10.58
C TRP A 172 -1.15 10.22 9.70
N TYR A 173 -1.07 10.36 8.38
CA TYR A 173 -1.83 9.56 7.43
C TYR A 173 -0.90 8.90 6.39
N SER A 174 -1.43 7.90 5.68
CA SER A 174 -0.68 7.17 4.67
C SER A 174 -1.56 6.86 3.47
N GLY A 175 -1.15 7.29 2.27
CA GLY A 175 -1.80 6.93 1.01
C GLY A 175 -1.82 5.42 0.78
N MET A 176 -0.75 4.72 1.20
CA MET A 176 -0.68 3.26 1.16
C MET A 176 -1.75 2.62 2.05
N ALA A 177 -1.87 3.07 3.30
CA ALA A 177 -2.89 2.56 4.22
C ALA A 177 -4.31 2.77 3.66
N GLN A 178 -4.59 3.97 3.13
CA GLN A 178 -5.89 4.30 2.55
C GLN A 178 -6.20 3.45 1.32
N GLY A 179 -5.20 3.20 0.45
CA GLY A 179 -5.37 2.34 -0.73
C GLY A 179 -5.60 0.87 -0.39
N GLN A 180 -4.87 0.33 0.58
CA GLN A 180 -5.05 -1.06 1.02
C GLN A 180 -6.39 -1.24 1.74
N ALA A 181 -6.79 -0.28 2.58
CA ALA A 181 -8.11 -0.28 3.20
C ALA A 181 -9.24 -0.18 2.15
N LEU A 182 -9.09 0.68 1.15
CA LEU A 182 -10.03 0.82 0.04
C LEU A 182 -10.19 -0.51 -0.72
N SER A 183 -9.08 -1.16 -1.07
CA SER A 183 -9.08 -2.49 -1.71
C SER A 183 -9.80 -3.53 -0.84
N LEU A 184 -9.50 -3.53 0.47
CA LEU A 184 -10.12 -4.45 1.42
C LEU A 184 -11.64 -4.27 1.47
N PHE A 185 -12.15 -3.05 1.63
CA PHE A 185 -13.60 -2.83 1.72
C PHE A 185 -14.33 -3.10 0.40
N VAL A 186 -13.71 -2.80 -0.75
CA VAL A 186 -14.24 -3.20 -2.06
C VAL A 186 -14.44 -4.71 -2.10
N ARG A 187 -13.41 -5.48 -1.76
CA ARG A 187 -13.44 -6.95 -1.85
C ARG A 187 -14.35 -7.57 -0.80
N MET A 188 -14.42 -7.00 0.41
CA MET A 188 -15.37 -7.41 1.42
C MET A 188 -16.82 -7.18 0.96
N TYR A 189 -17.10 -6.09 0.25
CA TYR A 189 -18.42 -5.87 -0.35
C TYR A 189 -18.71 -6.89 -1.45
N GLU A 190 -17.76 -7.15 -2.36
CA GLU A 190 -17.91 -8.15 -3.42
C GLU A 190 -18.18 -9.56 -2.85
N GLU A 191 -17.47 -9.93 -1.78
CA GLU A 191 -17.60 -11.25 -1.13
C GLU A 191 -18.91 -11.40 -0.34
N THR A 192 -19.25 -10.40 0.47
CA THR A 192 -20.36 -10.53 1.45
C THR A 192 -21.68 -9.93 0.98
N GLY A 193 -21.63 -8.99 0.02
CA GLY A 193 -22.77 -8.16 -0.38
C GLY A 193 -23.24 -7.17 0.69
N GLU A 194 -22.53 -7.02 1.81
CA GLU A 194 -22.97 -6.15 2.91
C GLU A 194 -22.67 -4.67 2.62
N GLU A 195 -23.72 -3.86 2.58
CA GLU A 195 -23.65 -2.44 2.22
C GLU A 195 -22.73 -1.60 3.11
N ARG A 196 -22.44 -2.04 4.34
CA ARG A 196 -21.48 -1.35 5.23
C ARG A 196 -20.08 -1.27 4.61
N TRP A 197 -19.66 -2.30 3.88
CA TRP A 197 -18.36 -2.34 3.21
C TRP A 197 -18.34 -1.41 2.01
N ARG A 198 -19.45 -1.35 1.25
CA ARG A 198 -19.60 -0.37 0.17
C ARG A 198 -19.51 1.06 0.69
N GLN A 199 -20.22 1.37 1.77
CA GLN A 199 -20.17 2.70 2.38
C GLN A 199 -18.78 3.04 2.93
N ALA A 200 -18.06 2.07 3.49
CA ALA A 200 -16.67 2.24 3.92
C ALA A 200 -15.77 2.57 2.72
N ALA A 201 -15.86 1.79 1.63
CA ALA A 201 -15.10 2.02 0.40
C ALA A 201 -15.39 3.42 -0.20
N ASP A 202 -16.66 3.80 -0.34
CA ASP A 202 -17.07 5.10 -0.86
C ASP A 202 -16.48 6.25 -0.01
N ARG A 203 -16.51 6.13 1.32
CA ARG A 203 -15.95 7.15 2.23
C ARG A 203 -14.42 7.15 2.24
N THR A 204 -13.77 5.99 2.10
CA THR A 204 -12.31 5.93 1.99
C THR A 204 -11.84 6.56 0.67
N MET A 205 -12.57 6.37 -0.43
CA MET A 205 -12.27 7.03 -1.71
C MET A 205 -12.27 8.56 -1.60
N GLU A 206 -13.19 9.16 -0.83
CA GLU A 206 -13.21 10.62 -0.64
C GLU A 206 -11.92 11.17 -0.01
N SER A 207 -11.15 10.36 0.73
CA SER A 207 -9.87 10.80 1.31
C SER A 207 -8.80 11.11 0.25
N PHE A 208 -8.85 10.46 -0.91
CA PHE A 208 -7.91 10.70 -2.02
C PHE A 208 -8.11 12.07 -2.68
N LEU A 209 -9.27 12.69 -2.46
CA LEU A 209 -9.62 14.01 -2.99
C LEU A 209 -9.13 15.15 -2.08
N VAL A 210 -8.59 14.82 -0.91
CA VAL A 210 -8.11 15.80 0.07
C VAL A 210 -6.60 15.98 -0.10
N GLU A 211 -6.23 17.18 -0.56
CA GLU A 211 -4.84 17.57 -0.68
C GLU A 211 -4.16 17.61 0.69
N ARG A 212 -2.87 17.25 0.71
CA ARG A 212 -2.01 17.35 1.87
C ARG A 212 -1.92 18.81 2.32
N ASP A 213 -2.26 19.05 3.57
CA ASP A 213 -2.10 20.33 4.26
C ASP A 213 -0.99 20.20 5.31
N GLU A 214 0.12 20.88 5.07
CA GLU A 214 1.29 20.88 5.96
C GLU A 214 1.03 21.50 7.33
N THR A 215 0.03 22.38 7.42
CA THR A 215 -0.33 23.07 8.67
C THR A 215 -1.12 22.15 9.58
N THR A 216 -2.07 21.40 9.02
CA THR A 216 -2.95 20.50 9.80
C THR A 216 -2.47 19.06 9.83
N GLY A 217 -1.56 18.67 8.93
CA GLY A 217 -1.09 17.30 8.73
C GLY A 217 -2.14 16.39 8.07
N LEU A 218 -3.29 16.92 7.66
CA LEU A 218 -4.36 16.14 7.00
C LEU A 218 -4.04 15.96 5.51
N GLY A 219 -4.42 14.81 4.97
CA GLY A 219 -4.28 14.51 3.55
C GLY A 219 -2.91 13.95 3.19
N PHE A 220 -2.89 13.14 2.14
CA PHE A 220 -1.70 12.47 1.61
C PHE A 220 -1.52 12.72 0.11
N THR A 221 -2.51 13.33 -0.55
CA THR A 221 -2.43 13.67 -1.97
C THR A 221 -1.68 14.98 -2.16
N LEU A 222 -0.60 14.99 -2.95
CA LEU A 222 0.06 16.24 -3.36
C LEU A 222 0.48 16.19 -4.82
N VAL A 223 0.84 17.36 -5.35
CA VAL A 223 1.47 17.47 -6.66
C VAL A 223 2.86 18.08 -6.51
N ASP A 224 3.89 17.35 -6.94
CA ASP A 224 5.28 17.82 -6.98
C ASP A 224 5.83 17.76 -8.40
N GLY A 225 6.43 18.84 -8.89
CA GLY A 225 6.95 18.88 -10.27
C GLY A 225 5.92 18.55 -11.38
N GLY A 226 4.61 18.65 -11.09
CA GLY A 226 3.52 18.23 -11.98
C GLY A 226 3.17 16.73 -11.94
N ASN A 227 3.79 15.98 -11.04
CA ASN A 227 3.50 14.58 -10.72
C ASN A 227 2.54 14.47 -9.53
N LEU A 228 1.52 13.61 -9.63
CA LEU A 228 0.56 13.36 -8.56
C LEU A 228 1.04 12.23 -7.66
N TRP A 229 1.19 12.53 -6.36
CA TRP A 229 1.65 11.60 -5.34
C TRP A 229 0.60 11.34 -4.27
N PHE A 230 0.60 10.12 -3.75
CA PHE A 230 -0.10 9.67 -2.55
C PHE A 230 0.95 9.26 -1.52
N GLU A 231 1.30 10.19 -0.62
CA GLU A 231 2.40 9.99 0.33
C GLU A 231 2.15 8.82 1.29
N GLU A 232 3.10 7.89 1.34
CA GLU A 232 3.09 6.81 2.33
C GLU A 232 3.24 7.36 3.75
N TYR A 233 4.01 8.43 3.92
CA TYR A 233 4.33 9.05 5.21
C TYR A 233 3.85 10.50 5.26
N ALA A 234 2.53 10.70 5.18
CA ALA A 234 1.92 12.01 5.16
C ALA A 234 1.75 12.57 6.58
N GLY A 235 2.70 13.41 6.99
CA GLY A 235 2.62 14.17 8.23
C GLY A 235 3.45 15.45 8.17
N ASN A 236 4.01 15.87 9.30
CA ASN A 236 4.83 17.08 9.45
C ASN A 236 6.29 16.90 9.00
N THR A 237 6.51 16.16 7.91
CA THR A 237 7.82 15.93 7.28
C THR A 237 7.79 16.41 5.84
N GLU A 238 8.96 16.71 5.27
CA GLU A 238 9.07 16.82 3.82
C GLU A 238 8.61 15.50 3.16
N PRO A 239 7.88 15.56 2.02
CA PRO A 239 7.47 14.38 1.27
C PRO A 239 8.67 13.48 0.95
N LEU A 240 8.47 12.16 1.07
CA LEU A 240 9.49 11.19 0.69
C LEU A 240 9.28 10.67 -0.73
N LEU A 241 8.06 10.76 -1.27
CA LEU A 241 7.71 10.28 -2.61
C LEU A 241 8.03 8.77 -2.76
N VAL A 242 7.46 7.97 -1.85
CA VAL A 242 7.75 6.53 -1.73
C VAL A 242 7.06 5.72 -2.83
N ILE A 243 7.83 4.94 -3.58
CA ILE A 243 7.35 4.25 -4.79
C ILE A 243 6.36 3.13 -4.45
N ASN A 244 6.70 2.28 -3.48
CA ASN A 244 5.83 1.16 -3.14
C ASN A 244 4.46 1.63 -2.61
N GLY A 245 4.47 2.65 -1.73
CA GLY A 245 3.26 3.22 -1.15
C GLY A 245 2.38 3.92 -2.18
N GLN A 246 2.99 4.67 -3.11
CA GLN A 246 2.30 5.22 -4.29
C GLN A 246 1.54 4.12 -5.04
N ASN A 247 2.22 3.01 -5.38
CA ASN A 247 1.62 1.93 -6.16
C ASN A 247 0.52 1.19 -5.41
N PHE A 248 0.65 0.96 -4.10
CA PHE A 248 -0.42 0.38 -3.29
C PHE A 248 -1.63 1.33 -3.17
N ALA A 249 -1.42 2.64 -3.11
CA ALA A 249 -2.50 3.62 -3.19
C ALA A 249 -3.26 3.51 -4.53
N LEU A 250 -2.52 3.35 -5.65
CA LEU A 250 -3.11 3.13 -6.98
C LEU A 250 -3.94 1.85 -7.06
N PHE A 251 -3.53 0.76 -6.42
CA PHE A 251 -4.30 -0.48 -6.44
C PHE A 251 -5.66 -0.34 -5.74
N GLY A 252 -5.75 0.45 -4.67
CA GLY A 252 -7.04 0.81 -4.06
C GLY A 252 -7.95 1.60 -4.99
N LEU A 253 -7.41 2.61 -5.68
CA LEU A 253 -8.16 3.36 -6.68
C LEU A 253 -8.64 2.48 -7.84
N TYR A 254 -7.80 1.53 -8.26
CA TYR A 254 -8.15 0.56 -9.30
C TYR A 254 -9.27 -0.37 -8.86
N ASP A 255 -9.19 -1.01 -7.68
CA ASP A 255 -10.24 -1.89 -7.16
C ASP A 255 -11.57 -1.11 -7.02
N TYR A 256 -11.53 0.12 -6.50
CA TYR A 256 -12.72 0.96 -6.41
C TYR A 256 -13.30 1.32 -7.78
N TYR A 257 -12.45 1.64 -8.76
CA TYR A 257 -12.89 1.91 -10.12
C TYR A 257 -13.53 0.68 -10.77
N VAL A 258 -12.96 -0.51 -10.60
CA VAL A 258 -13.54 -1.75 -11.14
C VAL A 258 -14.93 -2.01 -10.55
N LEU A 259 -15.12 -1.76 -9.24
CA LEU A 259 -16.41 -1.91 -8.60
C LEU A 259 -17.46 -0.87 -9.04
N THR A 260 -17.04 0.39 -9.21
CA THR A 260 -17.99 1.53 -9.26
C THR A 260 -18.05 2.27 -10.59
N GLU A 261 -17.04 2.09 -11.44
CA GLU A 261 -16.78 2.91 -12.63
C GLU A 261 -16.65 4.42 -12.32
N ASP A 262 -16.29 4.80 -11.07
CA ASP A 262 -16.15 6.20 -10.69
C ASP A 262 -14.99 6.86 -11.48
N PRO A 263 -15.27 7.86 -12.32
CA PRO A 263 -14.24 8.49 -13.15
C PRO A 263 -13.21 9.27 -12.34
N ARG A 264 -13.51 9.63 -11.08
CA ARG A 264 -12.55 10.28 -10.18
C ARG A 264 -11.41 9.33 -9.81
N ALA A 265 -11.74 8.07 -9.50
CA ALA A 265 -10.75 7.05 -9.17
C ALA A 265 -9.87 6.73 -10.37
N ALA A 266 -10.48 6.59 -11.55
CA ALA A 266 -9.77 6.40 -12.80
C ALA A 266 -8.80 7.55 -13.14
N ALA A 267 -9.24 8.80 -12.96
CA ALA A 267 -8.41 9.97 -13.22
C ALA A 267 -7.21 10.07 -12.26
N LEU A 268 -7.43 9.82 -10.97
CA LEU A 268 -6.37 9.78 -9.96
C LEU A 268 -5.39 8.63 -10.22
N PHE A 269 -5.89 7.46 -10.65
CA PHE A 269 -5.06 6.34 -11.06
C PHE A 269 -4.18 6.72 -12.26
N ASP A 270 -4.75 7.30 -13.32
CA ASP A 270 -4.02 7.71 -14.52
C ASP A 270 -2.89 8.70 -14.17
N ALA A 271 -3.20 9.72 -13.37
CA ALA A 271 -2.23 10.70 -12.91
C ALA A 271 -1.10 10.05 -12.09
N GLY A 272 -1.44 9.25 -11.08
CA GLY A 272 -0.41 8.65 -10.22
C GLY A 272 0.39 7.55 -10.92
N ALA A 273 -0.19 6.80 -11.86
CA ALA A 273 0.55 5.86 -12.71
C ALA A 273 1.46 6.58 -13.72
N THR A 274 1.02 7.73 -14.25
CA THR A 274 1.87 8.61 -15.08
C THR A 274 3.09 9.07 -14.30
N THR A 275 2.91 9.43 -13.03
CA THR A 275 4.01 9.79 -12.13
C THR A 275 5.04 8.69 -11.97
N VAL A 276 4.61 7.42 -11.85
CA VAL A 276 5.54 6.28 -11.74
C VAL A 276 6.40 6.13 -12.99
N LEU A 277 5.86 6.39 -14.19
CA LEU A 277 6.64 6.41 -15.43
C LEU A 277 7.61 7.59 -15.47
N ASP A 278 7.15 8.78 -15.09
CA ASP A 278 7.93 10.01 -15.17
C ASP A 278 9.16 9.98 -14.26
N VAL A 279 9.06 9.30 -13.10
CA VAL A 279 10.11 9.25 -12.07
C VAL A 279 10.91 7.94 -12.06
N PHE A 280 10.72 7.07 -13.06
CA PHE A 280 11.38 5.76 -13.10
C PHE A 280 12.90 5.86 -12.96
N GLU A 281 13.53 6.76 -13.69
CA GLU A 281 14.99 6.96 -13.65
C GLU A 281 15.47 7.56 -12.32
N ASP A 282 14.58 8.18 -11.52
CA ASP A 282 14.95 8.81 -10.25
C ASP A 282 15.11 7.78 -9.12
N PHE A 283 14.40 6.65 -9.18
CA PHE A 283 14.54 5.57 -8.20
C PHE A 283 15.29 4.33 -8.72
N ARG A 284 15.60 4.28 -10.03
CA ARG A 284 16.42 3.23 -10.61
C ARG A 284 17.91 3.46 -10.31
N GLU A 285 18.61 2.38 -9.98
CA GLU A 285 20.07 2.38 -9.85
C GLU A 285 20.66 1.32 -10.79
N PRO A 286 21.21 1.70 -11.96
CA PRO A 286 21.70 0.74 -12.94
C PRO A 286 22.76 -0.23 -12.37
N GLY A 287 22.49 -1.53 -12.47
CA GLY A 287 23.34 -2.59 -11.91
C GLY A 287 23.26 -2.80 -10.39
N GLU A 288 22.30 -2.16 -9.71
CA GLU A 288 22.09 -2.24 -8.27
C GLU A 288 20.59 -2.37 -7.92
N ILE A 289 20.29 -2.50 -6.63
CA ILE A 289 18.92 -2.50 -6.09
C ILE A 289 18.31 -1.10 -6.25
N SER A 290 17.06 -1.00 -6.69
CA SER A 290 16.35 0.29 -6.81
C SER A 290 16.18 1.00 -5.45
N ARG A 291 16.20 2.33 -5.44
CA ARG A 291 15.86 3.13 -4.25
C ARG A 291 14.40 2.92 -3.85
N TYR A 292 14.14 3.03 -2.56
CA TYR A 292 12.80 2.93 -1.96
C TYR A 292 11.88 4.11 -2.33
N CYS A 293 12.47 5.28 -2.47
CA CYS A 293 11.79 6.55 -2.61
C CYS A 293 12.64 7.55 -3.39
N VAL A 294 12.02 8.61 -3.90
CA VAL A 294 12.67 9.56 -4.82
C VAL A 294 13.38 10.71 -4.09
N ASP A 295 12.87 11.15 -2.94
CA ASP A 295 13.38 12.34 -2.27
C ASP A 295 13.44 12.20 -0.73
N GLY A 296 14.35 12.95 -0.11
CA GLY A 296 14.51 13.02 1.33
C GLY A 296 15.63 12.14 1.88
N VAL A 297 16.16 12.55 3.04
CA VAL A 297 17.34 11.94 3.70
C VAL A 297 17.17 10.45 4.00
N VAL A 298 15.93 9.96 4.07
CA VAL A 298 15.65 8.53 4.29
C VAL A 298 15.93 7.70 3.04
N CYS A 299 15.75 8.26 1.84
CA CYS A 299 15.97 7.56 0.57
C CYS A 299 17.46 7.34 0.27
N GLU A 300 18.34 8.13 0.87
CA GLU A 300 19.80 8.00 0.73
C GLU A 300 20.39 6.92 1.67
N GLY A 301 19.60 6.36 2.58
CA GLY A 301 20.07 5.37 3.55
C GLY A 301 20.05 3.94 3.01
N GLU A 302 21.19 3.25 3.07
CA GLU A 302 21.33 1.81 2.72
C GLU A 302 20.30 0.90 3.41
N ARG A 303 19.78 1.33 4.57
CA ARG A 303 18.74 0.62 5.33
C ARG A 303 17.44 0.43 4.55
N TRP A 304 17.11 1.33 3.63
CA TRP A 304 15.82 1.34 2.92
C TRP A 304 15.95 0.85 1.48
N GLN A 305 17.18 0.76 0.95
CA GLN A 305 17.47 0.16 -0.35
C GLN A 305 17.69 -1.36 -0.19
N THR A 306 16.60 -2.10 0.04
CA THR A 306 16.65 -3.55 0.24
C THR A 306 16.17 -4.31 -1.01
N ASP A 307 16.67 -5.53 -1.14
CA ASP A 307 16.30 -6.49 -2.17
C ASP A 307 14.79 -6.83 -2.13
N VAL A 308 14.18 -6.85 -0.95
CA VAL A 308 12.73 -6.97 -0.74
C VAL A 308 11.96 -5.88 -1.46
N TYR A 309 12.27 -4.60 -1.23
CA TYR A 309 11.56 -3.49 -1.88
C TYR A 309 11.78 -3.45 -3.39
N HIS A 310 12.98 -3.81 -3.83
CA HIS A 310 13.26 -3.91 -5.26
C HIS A 310 12.38 -4.95 -5.96
N MET A 311 12.19 -6.12 -5.33
CA MET A 311 11.27 -7.14 -5.86
C MET A 311 9.81 -6.68 -5.84
N ILE A 312 9.40 -5.90 -4.82
CA ILE A 312 8.07 -5.26 -4.79
C ILE A 312 7.91 -4.31 -5.97
N HIS A 313 8.88 -3.42 -6.23
CA HIS A 313 8.82 -2.48 -7.35
C HIS A 313 8.68 -3.20 -8.69
N ILE A 314 9.48 -4.26 -8.92
CA ILE A 314 9.36 -5.09 -10.13
C ILE A 314 7.95 -5.65 -10.29
N HIS A 315 7.37 -6.18 -9.20
CA HIS A 315 6.02 -6.76 -9.25
C HIS A 315 4.95 -5.70 -9.50
N GLN A 316 5.01 -4.57 -8.79
CA GLN A 316 4.05 -3.48 -8.93
C GLN A 316 4.07 -2.87 -10.33
N LEU A 317 5.26 -2.64 -10.92
CA LEU A 317 5.39 -2.17 -12.29
C LEU A 317 4.70 -3.13 -13.27
N ARG A 318 4.87 -4.45 -13.11
CA ARG A 318 4.17 -5.43 -13.96
C ARG A 318 2.66 -5.34 -13.84
N LEU A 319 2.13 -5.20 -12.62
CA LEU A 319 0.70 -5.01 -12.38
C LEU A 319 0.19 -3.73 -13.04
N LEU A 320 0.92 -2.61 -12.90
CA LEU A 320 0.58 -1.36 -13.59
C LEU A 320 0.58 -1.52 -15.12
N GLY A 321 1.55 -2.26 -15.68
CA GLY A 321 1.59 -2.57 -17.11
C GLY A 321 0.41 -3.41 -17.58
N LEU A 322 -0.07 -4.34 -16.76
CA LEU A 322 -1.27 -5.14 -17.05
C LEU A 322 -2.55 -4.28 -17.01
N ILE A 323 -2.71 -3.46 -15.96
CA ILE A 323 -3.88 -2.59 -15.74
C ILE A 323 -3.97 -1.50 -16.81
N THR A 324 -2.87 -0.80 -17.08
CA THR A 324 -2.84 0.32 -18.05
C THR A 324 -2.75 -0.18 -19.49
N GLY A 325 -2.12 -1.34 -19.69
CA GLY A 325 -1.69 -1.79 -20.99
C GLY A 325 -0.50 -1.05 -21.59
N GLU A 326 0.14 -0.17 -20.81
CA GLU A 326 1.34 0.55 -21.24
C GLU A 326 2.57 -0.36 -21.11
N SER A 327 3.19 -0.60 -22.25
CA SER A 327 4.39 -1.43 -22.40
C SER A 327 5.63 -0.90 -21.68
N GLN A 328 5.69 0.40 -21.37
CA GLN A 328 6.82 1.01 -20.65
C GLN A 328 6.99 0.39 -19.26
N PHE A 329 5.90 0.16 -18.52
CA PHE A 329 5.97 -0.48 -17.20
C PHE A 329 6.64 -1.87 -17.23
N GLU A 330 6.35 -2.70 -18.25
CA GLU A 330 7.00 -4.00 -18.39
C GLU A 330 8.48 -3.87 -18.77
N ARG A 331 8.83 -2.86 -19.57
CA ARG A 331 10.24 -2.55 -19.88
C ARG A 331 10.99 -2.14 -18.61
N ASP A 332 10.41 -1.28 -17.81
CA ASP A 332 10.96 -0.76 -16.55
C ASP A 332 11.15 -1.90 -15.54
N ALA A 333 10.13 -2.74 -15.36
CA ALA A 333 10.21 -3.93 -14.53
C ALA A 333 11.31 -4.91 -14.99
N LYS A 334 11.50 -5.04 -16.30
CA LYS A 334 12.59 -5.85 -16.87
C LYS A 334 13.95 -5.22 -16.62
N MET A 335 14.09 -3.90 -16.73
CA MET A 335 15.34 -3.19 -16.42
C MET A 335 15.73 -3.39 -14.96
N LEU A 336 14.82 -3.15 -14.02
CA LEU A 336 15.09 -3.38 -12.59
C LEU A 336 15.55 -4.81 -12.32
N ARG A 337 14.86 -5.80 -12.91
CA ARG A 337 15.26 -7.21 -12.82
C ARG A 337 16.65 -7.50 -13.41
N GLU A 338 17.04 -6.80 -14.47
CA GLU A 338 18.36 -6.92 -15.08
C GLU A 338 19.45 -6.22 -14.26
N ASP A 339 19.10 -5.14 -13.56
CA ASP A 339 19.99 -4.42 -12.65
C ASP A 339 20.34 -5.27 -11.42
N TYR A 340 19.36 -5.99 -10.87
CA TYR A 340 19.58 -6.90 -9.76
C TYR A 340 18.69 -8.15 -9.86
N TYR A 341 19.33 -9.33 -9.90
CA TYR A 341 18.64 -10.62 -9.88
C TYR A 341 19.25 -11.56 -8.84
N ASP A 342 18.53 -11.75 -7.73
CA ASP A 342 18.81 -12.82 -6.78
C ASP A 342 17.81 -13.97 -6.99
N SER A 343 18.32 -15.10 -7.51
CA SER A 343 17.53 -16.32 -7.70
C SER A 343 17.00 -16.94 -6.40
N SER A 344 17.53 -16.57 -5.24
CA SER A 344 17.05 -17.01 -3.93
C SER A 344 15.89 -16.17 -3.39
N LEU A 345 15.69 -14.97 -3.95
CA LEU A 345 14.54 -14.09 -3.72
C LEU A 345 13.49 -14.21 -4.81
N ALA A 346 13.85 -14.85 -5.92
CA ALA A 346 12.84 -15.49 -6.74
C ALA A 346 12.16 -16.56 -5.86
N LEU A 347 11.00 -16.20 -5.28
CA LEU A 347 10.02 -17.10 -4.67
C LEU A 347 10.24 -17.47 -3.20
N ARG A 348 10.08 -16.50 -2.28
CA ARG A 348 9.56 -16.80 -0.93
C ARG A 348 8.07 -16.56 -0.86
#